data_AF-A0A9P6MYJ1-F1
#
_entry.id   AF-A0A9P6MYJ1-F1
#
_cell.length_a   1.000
_cell.length_b   1.000
_cell.length_c   1.000
_cell.angle_alpha   90.00
_cell.angle_beta   90.00
_cell.angle_gamma   90.00
#
_symmetry.space_group_name_H-M   'P 1'
#
loop_
_entity.id
_entity.type
_entity.pdbx_description
1 polymer ?
#
loop_
_entity_poly.entity_id
_entity_poly.type
_entity_poly.pdbx_seq_one_letter_code
_entity_poly.pdbx_strand_id
1 'polypeptide(L)'
;MLNCGHQCPSVCGEKCPSKKFCVECKDPATMSMLVDVIMRQTLEEIDIEEDLILELSCGHALTVASLDGMMEMNQYYENEMDKKTGIVTFTGKKDLPSGEVPQVACHLCRKPITSLHRYGRRMKVAQLSQRCKKFQITQAKFISDAKRAFDVARVRVEENETKFLESLLRHLPEPCEVPPEASTRLLGKTDGTRYFPNTTVDDLTKVYNIPKEHEEAWKKHIHPVLSSLTAFRNINKKVSPTKQLFDAAVSHLYRIKVAPSYDANQGQVTQPLYPEHATTVSDVVQACILECGLPRDGHSGSSFVDSIQERANVLIFLITKVGSVISRLDKNNAKSGTNSGWYWFMEDLLLCARVHVEKLQTTAREGKRDRTAAYASVMRMDLIIKTVQLIASKPLPQRPDDENMKQRRKAADEWTEQFMIEHKAIKDHCPLGIKEELTEKADILEERMTAAVRAARGDTEYLPVTEEEKLMLIRAVEQTLSGTGRWYRCPNGHPYVIGECGMAMESSECPECGARVGGGDHRLLQTNAVNTEFENLRQNNGTTGGIVAGIQRRLFGIF
;
A
#
# COMPACT_ATOMS: atom_id res chain seq x y z
N MET A 1 23.20 54.33 -15.89
CA MET A 1 24.20 54.50 -16.97
C MET A 1 25.06 53.26 -17.05
N LEU A 2 25.57 52.93 -18.23
CA LEU A 2 26.55 51.85 -18.42
C LEU A 2 27.93 52.26 -17.89
N ASN A 3 28.84 51.28 -17.74
CA ASN A 3 30.24 51.53 -17.35
C ASN A 3 31.01 52.41 -18.36
N CYS A 4 30.50 52.57 -19.58
CA CYS A 4 31.05 53.49 -20.59
C CYS A 4 30.55 54.93 -20.46
N GLY A 5 29.64 55.23 -19.52
CA GLY A 5 29.04 56.56 -19.34
C GLY A 5 27.76 56.81 -20.13
N HIS A 6 27.43 55.96 -21.11
CA HIS A 6 26.23 56.12 -21.94
C HIS A 6 24.95 55.57 -21.29
N GLN A 7 23.80 55.93 -21.86
CA GLN A 7 22.49 55.46 -21.41
C GLN A 7 22.39 53.94 -21.51
N CYS A 8 21.72 53.32 -20.52
CA CYS A 8 21.53 51.88 -20.51
C CYS A 8 20.42 51.51 -21.49
N PRO A 9 20.68 50.62 -22.47
CA PRO A 9 19.68 50.23 -23.47
C PRO A 9 18.67 49.19 -22.95
N SER A 10 18.57 49.05 -21.63
CA SER A 10 17.89 47.93 -20.97
C SER A 10 16.89 48.40 -19.94
N VAL A 11 16.00 47.50 -19.53
CA VAL A 11 14.93 47.77 -18.58
C VAL A 11 15.52 47.96 -17.18
N CYS A 12 15.04 48.98 -16.45
CA CYS A 12 15.40 49.17 -15.06
C CYS A 12 15.00 47.97 -14.18
N GLY A 13 15.88 47.56 -13.28
CA GLY A 13 15.69 46.39 -12.41
C GLY A 13 16.28 45.08 -12.95
N GLU A 14 16.73 45.05 -14.21
CA GLU A 14 17.56 43.98 -14.76
C GLU A 14 19.04 44.30 -14.66
N LYS A 15 19.89 43.28 -14.84
CA LYS A 15 21.33 43.51 -14.94
C LYS A 15 21.62 44.29 -16.21
N CYS A 16 22.24 45.47 -16.06
CA CYS A 16 22.65 46.28 -17.20
C CYS A 16 23.55 45.46 -18.15
N PRO A 17 23.34 45.55 -19.47
CA PRO A 17 24.11 44.81 -20.45
C PRO A 17 25.56 45.29 -20.46
N SER A 18 26.45 44.42 -20.93
CA SER A 18 27.87 44.72 -21.07
C SER A 18 28.12 45.85 -22.06
N LYS A 19 29.29 46.52 -21.93
CA LYS A 19 29.71 47.65 -22.80
C LYS A 19 29.62 47.32 -24.30
N LYS A 20 29.69 46.04 -24.68
CA LYS A 20 29.60 45.59 -26.06
C LYS A 20 28.26 45.95 -26.69
N PHE A 21 27.17 45.88 -25.95
CA PHE A 21 25.82 46.21 -26.43
C PHE A 21 25.49 47.71 -26.38
N CYS A 22 26.48 48.58 -26.17
CA CYS A 22 26.28 50.01 -26.20
C CYS A 22 26.28 50.53 -27.64
N VAL A 23 25.17 51.13 -28.06
CA VAL A 23 24.98 51.62 -29.44
C VAL A 23 25.81 52.87 -29.75
N GLU A 24 26.25 53.60 -28.73
CA GLU A 24 27.21 54.71 -28.92
C GLU A 24 28.66 54.21 -29.01
N CYS A 25 29.02 53.14 -28.29
CA CYS A 25 30.37 52.55 -28.38
C CYS A 25 30.59 51.69 -29.64
N LYS A 26 29.50 51.25 -30.28
CA LYS A 26 29.49 50.50 -31.56
C LYS A 26 30.52 49.37 -31.64
N ASP A 27 30.38 48.34 -30.79
CA ASP A 27 31.24 47.15 -30.88
C ASP A 27 30.91 46.33 -32.15
N PRO A 28 31.84 46.16 -33.11
CA PRO A 28 31.53 45.60 -34.43
C PRO A 28 30.95 44.18 -34.40
N ALA A 29 31.28 43.39 -33.38
CA ALA A 29 30.84 42.01 -33.26
C ALA A 29 29.39 41.87 -32.78
N THR A 30 28.84 42.90 -32.13
CA THR A 30 27.48 42.89 -31.59
C THR A 30 26.49 43.70 -32.42
N MET A 31 26.96 44.67 -33.21
CA MET A 31 26.09 45.49 -34.07
C MET A 31 25.37 44.67 -35.14
N SER A 32 26.02 43.62 -35.68
CA SER A 32 25.41 42.69 -36.65
C SER A 32 24.58 41.57 -36.01
N MET A 33 24.48 41.53 -34.68
CA MET A 33 23.70 40.51 -33.99
C MET A 33 22.21 40.76 -34.22
N LEU A 34 21.48 39.71 -34.63
CA LEU A 34 20.02 39.75 -34.73
C LEU A 34 19.42 39.74 -33.32
N VAL A 35 18.91 40.88 -32.91
CA VAL A 35 18.37 41.13 -31.57
C VAL A 35 16.84 41.14 -31.57
N ASP A 36 16.19 41.53 -32.66
CA ASP A 36 14.74 41.38 -32.81
C ASP A 36 14.39 40.18 -33.71
N VAL A 37 13.73 39.18 -33.14
CA VAL A 37 13.35 37.95 -33.85
C VAL A 37 12.02 38.11 -34.59
N ILE A 38 11.17 39.04 -34.19
CA ILE A 38 9.86 39.30 -34.78
C ILE A 38 10.02 40.07 -36.09
N MET A 39 10.74 41.20 -36.04
CA MET A 39 10.99 42.09 -37.18
C MET A 39 12.29 41.76 -37.93
N ARG A 40 13.11 40.83 -37.40
CA ARG A 40 14.41 40.41 -37.96
C ARG A 40 15.40 41.57 -38.11
N GLN A 41 15.48 42.42 -37.10
CA GLN A 41 16.38 43.58 -37.09
C GLN A 41 17.66 43.28 -36.29
N THR A 42 18.75 43.88 -36.75
CA THR A 42 20.05 43.88 -36.08
C THR A 42 20.15 44.99 -35.05
N LEU A 43 21.16 44.96 -34.18
CA LEU A 43 21.33 45.99 -33.13
C LEU A 43 21.60 47.38 -33.71
N GLU A 44 22.14 47.48 -34.93
CA GLU A 44 22.35 48.74 -35.63
C GLU A 44 21.04 49.38 -36.14
N GLU A 45 20.03 48.56 -36.43
CA GLU A 45 18.78 48.99 -37.06
C GLU A 45 17.69 49.35 -36.05
N ILE A 46 17.92 49.09 -34.76
CA ILE A 46 16.92 49.24 -33.71
C ILE A 46 17.06 50.58 -33.00
N ASP A 47 15.91 51.21 -32.76
CA ASP A 47 15.80 52.35 -31.86
C ASP A 47 15.65 51.87 -30.41
N ILE A 48 16.64 52.17 -29.58
CA ILE A 48 16.70 51.74 -28.18
C ILE A 48 15.71 52.50 -27.30
N GLU A 49 15.28 53.68 -27.72
CA GLU A 49 14.30 54.46 -26.95
C GLU A 49 12.92 53.79 -26.98
N GLU A 50 12.59 53.13 -28.10
CA GLU A 50 11.35 52.39 -28.28
C GLU A 50 11.52 50.88 -27.94
N ASP A 51 12.60 50.25 -28.40
CA ASP A 51 12.82 48.80 -28.33
C ASP A 51 14.02 48.43 -27.44
N LEU A 52 13.75 48.34 -26.13
CA LEU A 52 14.74 47.96 -25.12
C LEU A 52 15.25 46.52 -25.31
N ILE A 53 16.50 46.28 -24.93
CA ILE A 53 17.16 44.97 -25.03
C ILE A 53 17.50 44.35 -23.68
N LEU A 54 17.56 43.02 -23.64
CA LEU A 54 18.01 42.25 -22.49
C LEU A 54 19.15 41.30 -22.88
N GLU A 55 20.27 41.38 -22.15
CA GLU A 55 21.40 40.46 -22.31
C GLU A 55 21.09 39.12 -21.61
N LEU A 56 21.18 38.03 -22.37
CA LEU A 56 21.01 36.66 -21.90
C LEU A 56 22.31 36.12 -21.31
N SER A 57 22.20 35.13 -20.41
CA SER A 57 23.35 34.43 -19.82
C SER A 57 24.25 33.70 -20.82
N CYS A 58 23.77 33.47 -22.04
CA CYS A 58 24.55 32.90 -23.13
C CYS A 58 25.43 33.93 -23.87
N GLY A 59 25.33 35.22 -23.55
CA GLY A 59 26.09 36.31 -24.18
C GLY A 59 25.41 36.91 -25.43
N HIS A 60 24.15 36.56 -25.70
CA HIS A 60 23.34 37.18 -26.76
C HIS A 60 22.36 38.18 -26.15
N ALA A 61 21.95 39.20 -26.90
CA ALA A 61 20.88 40.10 -26.51
C ALA A 61 19.64 39.87 -27.38
N LEU A 62 18.45 40.09 -26.82
CA LEU A 62 17.18 40.09 -27.55
C LEU A 62 16.32 41.28 -27.11
N THR A 63 15.45 41.77 -27.99
CA THR A 63 14.47 42.82 -27.66
C THR A 63 13.45 42.31 -26.65
N VAL A 64 12.93 43.23 -25.83
CA VAL A 64 11.87 42.93 -24.85
C VAL A 64 10.61 42.43 -25.56
N ALA A 65 10.25 43.00 -26.71
CA ALA A 65 9.10 42.54 -27.51
C ALA A 65 9.26 41.08 -27.95
N SER A 66 10.43 40.72 -28.49
CA SER A 66 10.75 39.34 -28.88
C SER A 66 10.70 38.39 -27.68
N LEU A 67 11.27 38.78 -26.54
CA LEU A 67 11.28 37.97 -25.33
C LEU A 67 9.90 37.83 -24.69
N ASP A 68 9.07 38.88 -24.70
CA ASP A 68 7.70 38.83 -24.19
C ASP A 68 6.84 37.84 -24.98
N GLY A 69 7.03 37.80 -26.31
CA GLY A 69 6.42 36.79 -27.19
C GLY A 69 6.94 35.38 -26.93
N MET A 70 8.27 35.19 -26.91
CA MET A 70 8.90 33.88 -26.64
C MET A 70 8.56 33.32 -25.25
N MET A 71 8.33 34.19 -24.26
CA MET A 71 7.99 33.84 -22.88
C MET A 71 6.49 33.85 -22.63
N GLU A 72 5.63 34.10 -23.62
CA GLU A 72 4.16 34.01 -23.47
C GLU A 72 3.64 34.74 -22.22
N MET A 73 4.08 35.99 -22.02
CA MET A 73 3.83 36.75 -20.79
C MET A 73 2.34 36.86 -20.43
N ASN A 74 1.47 36.89 -21.44
CA ASN A 74 0.01 36.92 -21.33
C ASN A 74 -0.61 35.70 -20.61
N GLN A 75 0.09 34.57 -20.54
CA GLN A 75 -0.37 33.38 -19.82
C GLN A 75 -0.14 33.50 -18.31
N TYR A 76 0.85 34.29 -17.88
CA TYR A 76 1.29 34.37 -16.47
C TYR A 76 0.88 35.67 -15.78
N TYR A 77 0.56 36.70 -16.56
CA TYR A 77 0.17 38.02 -16.08
C TYR A 77 -1.14 38.47 -16.73
N GLU A 78 -1.90 39.26 -15.99
CA GLU A 78 -3.04 40.01 -16.51
C GLU A 78 -2.50 41.22 -17.24
N ASN A 79 -3.07 41.49 -18.41
CA ASN A 79 -2.65 42.59 -19.25
C ASN A 79 -3.84 43.45 -19.66
N GLU A 80 -3.65 44.76 -19.59
CA GLU A 80 -4.54 45.75 -20.16
C GLU A 80 -3.84 46.40 -21.34
N MET A 81 -4.51 46.34 -22.50
CA MET A 81 -4.03 46.98 -23.71
C MET A 81 -4.76 48.31 -23.87
N ASP A 82 -4.01 49.40 -23.85
CA ASP A 82 -4.58 50.71 -24.16
C ASP A 82 -4.91 50.78 -25.66
N LYS A 83 -6.20 50.90 -25.96
CA LYS A 83 -6.74 50.87 -27.33
C LYS A 83 -6.24 52.03 -28.20
N LYS A 84 -5.70 53.11 -27.60
CA LYS A 84 -5.21 54.29 -28.33
C LYS A 84 -3.72 54.23 -28.65
N THR A 85 -2.91 53.69 -27.75
CA THR A 85 -1.44 53.67 -27.86
C THR A 85 -0.91 52.28 -28.24
N GLY A 86 -1.72 51.23 -28.10
CA GLY A 86 -1.30 49.85 -28.33
C GLY A 86 -0.37 49.29 -27.24
N ILE A 87 -0.07 50.08 -26.20
CA ILE A 87 0.84 49.69 -25.12
C ILE A 87 0.16 48.67 -24.22
N VAL A 88 0.85 47.56 -23.96
CA VAL A 88 0.40 46.50 -23.06
C VAL A 88 0.99 46.73 -21.68
N THR A 89 0.12 46.95 -20.69
CA THR A 89 0.54 47.08 -19.29
C THR A 89 0.11 45.85 -18.51
N PHE A 90 1.01 45.32 -17.67
CA PHE A 90 0.73 44.15 -16.84
C PHE A 90 0.22 44.59 -15.47
N THR A 91 -1.06 44.35 -15.19
CA THR A 91 -1.77 44.88 -14.01
C THR A 91 -1.80 43.88 -12.85
N GLY A 92 -1.72 42.59 -13.14
CA GLY A 92 -1.94 41.53 -12.15
C GLY A 92 -1.19 40.22 -12.44
N LYS A 93 -1.21 39.32 -11.46
CA LYS A 93 -0.61 37.98 -11.54
C LYS A 93 -1.73 36.97 -11.82
N LYS A 94 -1.62 36.16 -12.87
CA LYS A 94 -2.54 35.03 -13.12
C LYS A 94 -2.12 33.79 -12.35
N ASP A 95 -3.06 32.88 -12.13
CA ASP A 95 -2.76 31.55 -11.61
C ASP A 95 -1.75 30.82 -12.49
N LEU A 96 -0.92 30.00 -11.84
CA LEU A 96 0.09 29.24 -12.55
C LEU A 96 -0.57 28.16 -13.41
N PRO A 97 -0.11 27.94 -14.65
CA PRO A 97 -0.61 26.86 -15.48
C PRO A 97 -0.36 25.52 -14.80
N SER A 98 -1.37 24.65 -14.84
CA SER A 98 -1.35 23.31 -14.22
C SER A 98 -0.59 22.26 -15.04
N GLY A 99 -0.18 22.59 -16.27
CA GLY A 99 0.51 21.70 -17.21
C GLY A 99 2.04 21.79 -17.18
N GLU A 100 2.71 20.92 -17.97
CA GLU A 100 4.16 20.97 -18.15
C GLU A 100 4.56 22.24 -18.91
N VAL A 101 5.37 23.08 -18.27
CA VAL A 101 5.92 24.29 -18.88
C VAL A 101 7.32 24.01 -19.42
N PRO A 102 7.56 24.09 -20.74
CA PRO A 102 8.88 23.90 -21.32
C PRO A 102 9.81 25.09 -21.02
N GLN A 103 11.11 24.79 -20.94
CA GLN A 103 12.14 25.81 -20.81
C GLN A 103 12.44 26.44 -22.16
N VAL A 104 12.29 27.77 -22.25
CA VAL A 104 12.58 28.53 -23.46
C VAL A 104 14.09 28.65 -23.66
N ALA A 105 14.52 28.43 -24.89
CA ALA A 105 15.91 28.50 -25.30
C ALA A 105 16.16 29.75 -26.16
N CYS A 106 17.37 30.29 -26.08
CA CYS A 106 17.84 31.37 -26.94
C CYS A 106 17.73 30.96 -28.41
N HIS A 107 17.18 31.85 -29.25
CA HIS A 107 17.02 31.58 -30.69
C HIS A 107 18.36 31.37 -31.41
N LEU A 108 19.40 32.12 -31.01
CA LEU A 108 20.69 32.14 -31.68
C LEU A 108 21.57 30.92 -31.34
N CYS A 109 21.54 30.43 -30.10
CA CYS A 109 22.45 29.37 -29.64
C CYS A 109 21.79 28.18 -28.96
N ARG A 110 20.45 28.17 -28.85
CA ARG A 110 19.66 27.11 -28.20
C ARG A 110 19.99 26.84 -26.71
N LYS A 111 20.83 27.66 -26.07
CA LYS A 111 21.05 27.59 -24.63
C LYS A 111 19.78 28.04 -23.88
N PRO A 112 19.40 27.36 -22.78
CA PRO A 112 18.23 27.71 -22.00
C PRO A 112 18.39 29.08 -21.32
N ILE A 113 17.31 29.86 -21.29
CA ILE A 113 17.29 31.16 -20.63
C ILE A 113 17.01 30.93 -19.14
N THR A 114 17.88 31.44 -18.24
CA THR A 114 17.82 31.13 -16.78
C THR A 114 17.98 32.31 -15.81
N SER A 115 18.27 33.52 -16.30
CA SER A 115 18.78 34.61 -15.43
C SER A 115 18.06 35.96 -15.54
N LEU A 116 16.90 36.04 -16.20
CA LEU A 116 16.15 37.30 -16.35
C LEU A 116 15.13 37.45 -15.22
N HIS A 117 15.08 38.63 -14.58
CA HIS A 117 14.20 38.91 -13.45
C HIS A 117 12.72 39.09 -13.86
N ARG A 118 12.44 39.83 -14.96
CA ARG A 118 11.11 40.09 -15.54
C ARG A 118 10.35 38.79 -15.81
N TYR A 119 11.03 37.81 -16.40
CA TYR A 119 10.45 36.50 -16.74
C TYR A 119 10.57 35.47 -15.61
N GLY A 120 11.00 35.89 -14.42
CA GLY A 120 11.32 35.00 -13.30
C GLY A 120 10.18 34.07 -12.91
N ARG A 121 8.91 34.52 -12.97
CA ARG A 121 7.73 33.70 -12.66
C ARG A 121 7.65 32.47 -13.58
N ARG A 122 7.61 32.68 -14.90
CA ARG A 122 7.59 31.60 -15.89
C ARG A 122 8.83 30.72 -15.81
N MET A 123 10.01 31.33 -15.72
CA MET A 123 11.27 30.60 -15.74
C MET A 123 11.42 29.67 -14.52
N LYS A 124 11.02 30.12 -13.33
CA LYS A 124 11.02 29.30 -12.11
C LYS A 124 10.03 28.14 -12.23
N VAL A 125 8.85 28.36 -12.82
CA VAL A 125 7.85 27.31 -13.05
C VAL A 125 8.38 26.26 -14.04
N ALA A 126 8.99 26.68 -15.15
CA ALA A 126 9.61 25.78 -16.12
C ALA A 126 10.75 24.96 -15.49
N GLN A 127 11.61 25.59 -14.69
CA GLN A 127 12.69 24.92 -13.97
C GLN A 127 12.16 23.89 -12.95
N LEU A 128 11.10 24.24 -12.21
CA LEU A 128 10.45 23.32 -11.28
C LEU A 128 9.86 22.13 -12.03
N SER A 129 9.11 22.39 -13.11
CA SER A 129 8.52 21.36 -13.98
C SER A 129 9.58 20.37 -14.47
N GLN A 130 10.70 20.87 -14.99
CA GLN A 130 11.79 20.02 -15.50
C GLN A 130 12.46 19.20 -14.38
N ARG A 131 12.63 19.78 -13.17
CA ARG A 131 13.14 19.05 -12.01
C ARG A 131 12.17 17.96 -11.55
N CYS A 132 10.88 18.25 -11.51
CA CYS A 132 9.84 17.29 -11.19
C CYS A 132 9.83 16.12 -12.18
N LYS A 133 9.92 16.39 -13.48
CA LYS A 133 9.99 15.36 -14.53
C LYS A 133 11.21 14.46 -14.38
N LYS A 134 12.40 15.05 -14.21
CA LYS A 134 13.64 14.29 -13.97
C LYS A 134 13.52 13.43 -12.70
N PHE A 135 12.94 13.99 -11.64
CA PHE A 135 12.71 13.27 -10.39
C PHE A 135 11.77 12.08 -10.59
N GLN A 136 10.63 12.28 -11.26
CA GLN A 136 9.66 11.22 -11.56
C GLN A 136 10.25 10.09 -12.41
N ILE A 137 10.98 10.42 -13.48
CA ILE A 137 11.66 9.42 -14.33
C ILE A 137 12.66 8.61 -13.51
N THR A 138 13.48 9.28 -12.70
CA THR A 138 14.47 8.61 -11.85
C THR A 138 13.80 7.69 -10.82
N GLN A 139 12.73 8.16 -10.18
CA GLN A 139 11.99 7.39 -9.19
C GLN A 139 11.24 6.21 -9.80
N ALA A 140 10.64 6.38 -10.99
CA ALA A 140 9.99 5.29 -11.73
C ALA A 140 11.00 4.19 -12.07
N LYS A 141 12.23 4.55 -12.48
CA LYS A 141 13.31 3.58 -12.71
C LYS A 141 13.67 2.82 -11.42
N PHE A 142 13.87 3.52 -10.31
CA PHE A 142 14.16 2.87 -9.02
C PHE A 142 13.05 1.92 -8.57
N ILE A 143 11.79 2.28 -8.81
CA ILE A 143 10.64 1.41 -8.51
C ILE A 143 10.65 0.17 -9.39
N SER A 144 10.86 0.33 -10.69
CA SER A 144 10.94 -0.80 -11.63
C SER A 144 12.06 -1.77 -11.25
N ASP A 145 13.25 -1.24 -10.92
CA ASP A 145 14.38 -2.05 -10.47
C ASP A 145 14.08 -2.77 -9.14
N ALA A 146 13.45 -2.10 -8.17
CA ALA A 146 13.05 -2.68 -6.90
C ALA A 146 11.94 -3.74 -7.05
N LYS A 147 10.99 -3.55 -7.97
CA LYS A 147 9.95 -4.54 -8.33
C LYS A 147 10.59 -5.81 -8.88
N ARG A 148 11.45 -5.68 -9.88
CA ARG A 148 12.19 -6.82 -10.45
C ARG A 148 13.02 -7.56 -9.40
N ALA A 149 13.69 -6.81 -8.51
CA ALA A 149 14.43 -7.43 -7.40
C ALA A 149 13.51 -8.18 -6.43
N PHE A 150 12.32 -7.63 -6.13
CA PHE A 150 11.31 -8.30 -5.32
C PHE A 150 10.75 -9.56 -5.99
N ASP A 151 10.46 -9.53 -7.28
CA ASP A 151 9.96 -10.70 -8.01
C ASP A 151 10.97 -11.86 -7.96
N VAL A 152 12.26 -11.56 -8.17
CA VAL A 152 13.34 -12.55 -8.03
C VAL A 152 13.45 -13.06 -6.59
N ALA A 153 13.34 -12.18 -5.60
CA ALA A 153 13.37 -12.57 -4.20
C ALA A 153 12.17 -13.46 -3.84
N ARG A 154 10.98 -13.18 -4.38
CA ARG A 154 9.75 -13.93 -4.15
C ARG A 154 9.89 -15.38 -4.60
N VAL A 155 10.37 -15.58 -5.83
CA VAL A 155 10.62 -16.92 -6.41
C VAL A 155 11.62 -17.70 -5.56
N ARG A 156 12.73 -17.07 -5.15
CA ARG A 156 13.74 -17.72 -4.29
C ARG A 156 13.19 -18.14 -2.92
N VAL A 157 12.29 -17.35 -2.35
CA VAL A 157 11.64 -17.69 -1.07
C VAL A 157 10.70 -18.89 -1.29
N GLU A 158 9.91 -18.89 -2.36
CA GLU A 158 9.02 -20.00 -2.71
C GLU A 158 9.78 -21.31 -2.97
N GLU A 159 10.88 -21.28 -3.72
CA GLU A 159 11.72 -22.45 -3.98
C GLU A 159 12.31 -23.08 -2.71
N ASN A 160 12.57 -22.28 -1.68
CA ASN A 160 13.15 -22.73 -0.41
C ASN A 160 12.10 -22.98 0.68
N GLU A 161 10.81 -22.79 0.40
CA GLU A 161 9.72 -22.83 1.38
C GLU A 161 9.59 -24.22 2.01
N THR A 162 9.65 -25.29 1.23
CA THR A 162 9.52 -26.68 1.73
C THR A 162 10.62 -27.02 2.74
N LYS A 163 11.88 -26.78 2.38
CA LYS A 163 13.05 -26.98 3.24
C LYS A 163 12.99 -26.13 4.51
N PHE A 164 12.52 -24.89 4.38
CA PHE A 164 12.32 -24.00 5.52
C PHE A 164 11.25 -24.56 6.48
N LEU A 165 10.08 -24.91 5.97
CA LEU A 165 9.00 -25.48 6.77
C LEU A 165 9.39 -26.79 7.47
N GLU A 166 10.18 -27.65 6.81
CA GLU A 166 10.74 -28.85 7.42
C GLU A 166 11.74 -28.54 8.54
N SER A 167 12.51 -27.45 8.42
CA SER A 167 13.46 -27.04 9.46
C SER A 167 12.76 -26.62 10.76
N LEU A 168 11.56 -26.02 10.65
CA LEU A 168 10.76 -25.60 11.79
C LEU A 168 10.18 -26.79 12.59
N LEU A 169 9.92 -27.92 11.94
CA LEU A 169 9.38 -29.10 12.63
C LEU A 169 10.39 -29.76 13.58
N ARG A 170 11.66 -29.37 13.53
CA ARG A 170 12.69 -29.90 14.43
C ARG A 170 12.57 -29.35 15.86
N HIS A 171 11.90 -28.21 16.04
CA HIS A 171 11.71 -27.58 17.34
C HIS A 171 10.26 -27.09 17.43
N LEU A 172 9.40 -27.77 18.18
CA LEU A 172 8.01 -27.33 18.30
C LEU A 172 7.90 -26.14 19.27
N PRO A 173 7.14 -25.08 18.92
CA PRO A 173 6.96 -23.95 19.83
C PRO A 173 6.10 -24.33 21.03
N GLU A 174 6.41 -23.76 22.20
CA GLU A 174 5.56 -23.89 23.38
C GLU A 174 4.26 -23.08 23.22
N PRO A 175 3.14 -23.53 23.82
CA PRO A 175 1.90 -22.77 23.84
C PRO A 175 2.06 -21.43 24.59
N CYS A 176 1.79 -20.31 23.93
CA CYS A 176 1.76 -18.95 24.47
C CYS A 176 0.33 -18.37 24.43
N GLU A 177 -0.42 -18.53 25.51
CA GLU A 177 -1.79 -18.00 25.66
C GLU A 177 -1.83 -16.48 25.84
N VAL A 178 -0.76 -15.89 26.38
CA VAL A 178 -0.76 -14.49 26.80
C VAL A 178 -0.37 -13.58 25.63
N PRO A 179 -1.20 -12.60 25.26
CA PRO A 179 -0.83 -11.58 24.27
C PRO A 179 0.42 -10.81 24.71
N PRO A 180 1.40 -10.57 23.82
CA PRO A 180 2.50 -9.64 24.09
C PRO A 180 2.01 -8.26 24.52
N GLU A 181 2.77 -7.56 25.38
CA GLU A 181 2.45 -6.20 25.80
C GLU A 181 2.27 -5.24 24.60
N ALA A 182 1.19 -4.46 24.58
CA ALA A 182 0.86 -3.57 23.46
C ALA A 182 1.97 -2.52 23.16
N SER A 183 2.77 -2.14 24.16
CA SER A 183 3.90 -1.20 24.04
C SER A 183 5.13 -1.80 23.34
N THR A 184 5.31 -3.13 23.39
CA THR A 184 6.48 -3.82 22.83
C THR A 184 6.22 -4.43 21.45
N ARG A 185 4.93 -4.63 21.11
CA ARG A 185 4.45 -5.05 19.79
C ARG A 185 4.94 -4.14 18.66
N LEU A 186 4.95 -4.65 17.42
CA LEU A 186 5.40 -3.93 16.22
C LEU A 186 4.72 -2.56 16.04
N LEU A 187 3.53 -2.38 16.60
CA LEU A 187 2.75 -1.14 16.56
C LEU A 187 2.95 -0.22 17.78
N GLY A 188 3.46 -0.72 18.91
CA GLY A 188 3.70 0.06 20.13
C GLY A 188 4.82 1.11 20.00
N LYS A 189 5.70 0.97 18.99
CA LYS A 189 6.79 1.92 18.67
C LYS A 189 6.43 2.91 17.55
N THR A 190 5.14 3.21 17.36
CA THR A 190 4.68 4.12 16.30
C THR A 190 4.64 5.57 16.78
N ASP A 191 5.78 6.25 16.78
CA ASP A 191 5.75 7.72 16.64
C ASP A 191 5.08 8.03 15.31
N GLY A 192 3.99 8.81 15.29
CA GLY A 192 3.05 9.04 14.17
C GLY A 192 3.62 9.55 12.84
N THR A 193 4.94 9.54 12.65
CA THR A 193 5.68 9.80 11.41
C THR A 193 6.47 8.59 10.88
N ARG A 194 6.58 7.49 11.66
CA ARG A 194 7.32 6.27 11.31
C ARG A 194 6.36 5.10 11.11
N TYR A 195 5.73 5.06 9.94
CA TYR A 195 4.94 3.90 9.48
C TYR A 195 5.84 2.76 8.97
N PHE A 196 6.74 2.31 9.86
CA PHE A 196 7.42 1.01 9.94
C PHE A 196 8.38 1.07 11.14
N PRO A 197 8.40 0.10 12.08
CA PRO A 197 9.58 -0.10 12.90
C PRO A 197 10.73 -0.50 11.97
N ASN A 198 11.84 0.25 12.01
CA ASN A 198 13.07 -0.06 11.28
C ASN A 198 13.33 -1.58 11.28
N THR A 199 13.36 -2.21 10.11
CA THR A 199 14.35 -3.23 9.72
C THR A 199 14.65 -4.41 10.65
N THR A 200 13.91 -4.63 11.72
CA THR A 200 14.25 -5.64 12.70
C THR A 200 13.03 -6.53 12.86
N VAL A 201 13.03 -7.60 12.08
CA VAL A 201 12.56 -8.91 12.52
C VAL A 201 13.51 -9.45 13.63
N ASP A 202 14.29 -8.56 14.26
CA ASP A 202 15.12 -8.85 15.40
C ASP A 202 14.23 -8.77 16.63
N ASP A 203 14.45 -9.71 17.52
CA ASP A 203 13.72 -9.86 18.78
C ASP A 203 12.30 -10.45 18.61
N LEU A 204 12.03 -11.23 17.54
CA LEU A 204 10.80 -12.05 17.49
C LEU A 204 10.68 -12.97 18.70
N THR A 205 11.81 -13.50 19.17
CA THR A 205 11.89 -14.30 20.39
C THR A 205 11.45 -13.50 21.61
N LYS A 206 11.91 -12.26 21.76
CA LYS A 206 11.60 -11.45 22.95
C LYS A 206 10.18 -10.87 22.93
N VAL A 207 9.69 -10.49 21.76
CA VAL A 207 8.39 -9.81 21.62
C VAL A 207 7.25 -10.82 21.53
N TYR A 208 7.41 -11.87 20.72
CA TYR A 208 6.32 -12.80 20.42
C TYR A 208 6.49 -14.18 21.08
N ASN A 209 7.57 -14.42 21.82
CA ASN A 209 7.89 -15.72 22.38
C ASN A 209 8.03 -16.82 21.29
N ILE A 210 8.60 -16.46 20.14
CA ILE A 210 8.94 -17.41 19.06
C ILE A 210 10.28 -18.08 19.41
N PRO A 211 10.46 -19.40 19.24
CA PRO A 211 11.74 -20.05 19.49
C PRO A 211 12.89 -19.39 18.71
N LYS A 212 14.08 -19.32 19.31
CA LYS A 212 15.22 -18.62 18.73
C LYS A 212 15.67 -19.25 17.40
N GLU A 213 15.57 -20.57 17.32
CA GLU A 213 15.82 -21.38 16.13
C GLU A 213 14.86 -21.00 14.99
N HIS A 214 13.60 -20.72 15.34
CA HIS A 214 12.57 -20.29 14.41
C HIS A 214 12.84 -18.87 13.90
N GLU A 215 13.25 -17.96 14.79
CA GLU A 215 13.65 -16.60 14.41
C GLU A 215 14.84 -16.61 13.44
N GLU A 216 15.89 -17.39 13.73
CA GLU A 216 17.08 -17.50 12.88
C GLU A 216 16.76 -18.12 11.51
N ALA A 217 15.99 -19.21 11.49
CA ALA A 217 15.55 -19.86 10.25
C ALA A 217 14.68 -18.92 9.41
N TRP A 218 13.75 -18.20 10.05
CA TRP A 218 12.89 -17.23 9.39
C TRP A 218 13.70 -16.08 8.80
N LYS A 219 14.59 -15.46 9.58
CA LYS A 219 15.47 -14.38 9.10
C LYS A 219 16.25 -14.79 7.86
N LYS A 220 16.83 -16.00 7.86
CA LYS A 220 17.55 -16.54 6.71
C LYS A 220 16.63 -16.72 5.50
N HIS A 221 15.43 -17.22 5.71
CA HIS A 221 14.44 -17.45 4.65
C HIS A 221 13.96 -16.15 4.01
N ILE A 222 13.60 -15.13 4.80
CA ILE A 222 13.01 -13.88 4.29
C ILE A 222 14.02 -12.77 3.95
N HIS A 223 15.31 -12.97 4.25
CA HIS A 223 16.38 -11.99 3.97
C HIS A 223 16.33 -11.39 2.55
N PRO A 224 16.10 -12.19 1.47
CA PRO A 224 16.00 -11.64 0.11
C PRO A 224 14.88 -10.60 -0.05
N VAL A 225 13.76 -10.76 0.68
CA VAL A 225 12.58 -9.90 0.59
C VAL A 225 12.70 -8.66 1.48
N LEU A 226 13.39 -8.77 2.61
CA LEU A 226 13.65 -7.62 3.51
C LEU A 226 14.45 -6.50 2.83
N SER A 227 15.34 -6.87 1.91
CA SER A 227 16.10 -5.91 1.10
C SER A 227 15.18 -5.07 0.20
N SER A 228 14.12 -5.67 -0.36
CA SER A 228 13.13 -4.97 -1.18
C SER A 228 12.28 -3.99 -0.36
N LEU A 229 11.87 -4.35 0.86
CA LEU A 229 11.18 -3.41 1.77
C LEU A 229 12.03 -2.17 2.04
N THR A 230 13.33 -2.37 2.29
CA THR A 230 14.27 -1.28 2.54
C THR A 230 14.43 -0.39 1.31
N ALA A 231 14.50 -0.99 0.11
CA ALA A 231 14.55 -0.25 -1.15
C ALA A 231 13.31 0.62 -1.36
N PHE A 232 12.09 0.07 -1.23
CA PHE A 232 10.85 0.84 -1.38
C PHE A 232 10.72 1.93 -0.31
N ARG A 233 11.17 1.69 0.92
CA ARG A 233 11.22 2.72 1.96
C ARG A 233 12.14 3.88 1.59
N ASN A 234 13.32 3.58 1.06
CA ASN A 234 14.28 4.61 0.68
C ASN A 234 13.77 5.45 -0.49
N ILE A 235 12.99 4.86 -1.40
CA ILE A 235 12.28 5.58 -2.46
C ILE A 235 11.24 6.54 -1.85
N ASN A 236 10.46 6.07 -0.88
CA ASN A 236 9.43 6.83 -0.19
C ASN A 236 9.99 8.03 0.63
N LYS A 237 11.18 7.87 1.23
CA LYS A 237 11.85 8.93 2.01
C LYS A 237 12.33 10.11 1.16
N LYS A 238 12.49 9.95 -0.16
CA LYS A 238 12.97 11.04 -1.02
C LYS A 238 11.87 12.09 -1.20
N VAL A 239 12.14 13.29 -0.71
CA VAL A 239 11.25 14.45 -0.83
C VAL A 239 11.22 14.96 -2.26
N SER A 240 10.03 15.21 -2.80
CA SER A 240 9.86 15.72 -4.17
C SER A 240 10.36 17.18 -4.30
N PRO A 241 10.78 17.62 -5.51
CA PRO A 241 11.22 18.99 -5.73
C PRO A 241 10.16 20.04 -5.36
N THR A 242 8.87 19.76 -5.60
CA THR A 242 7.76 20.65 -5.20
C THR A 242 7.70 20.83 -3.69
N LYS A 243 7.87 19.75 -2.93
CA LYS A 243 7.88 19.81 -1.47
C LYS A 243 9.11 20.50 -0.91
N GLN A 244 10.28 20.25 -1.50
CA GLN A 244 11.50 21.00 -1.15
C GLN A 244 11.32 22.50 -1.39
N LEU A 245 10.68 22.88 -2.51
CA LEU A 245 10.38 24.29 -2.80
C LEU A 245 9.37 24.86 -1.81
N PHE A 246 8.30 24.12 -1.49
CA PHE A 246 7.31 24.51 -0.50
C PHE A 246 7.96 24.72 0.87
N ASP A 247 8.75 23.76 1.36
CA ASP A 247 9.42 23.83 2.66
C ASP A 247 10.41 24.99 2.71
N ALA A 248 11.14 25.24 1.60
CA ALA A 248 12.05 26.37 1.47
C ALA A 248 11.30 27.71 1.44
N ALA A 249 10.16 27.80 0.74
CA ALA A 249 9.33 29.00 0.65
C ALA A 249 8.68 29.34 2.00
N VAL A 250 8.10 28.35 2.69
CA VAL A 250 7.55 28.52 4.04
C VAL A 250 8.65 28.93 5.02
N SER A 251 9.83 28.31 4.95
CA SER A 251 10.99 28.68 5.77
C SER A 251 11.46 30.11 5.49
N HIS A 252 11.41 30.55 4.23
CA HIS A 252 11.80 31.91 3.85
C HIS A 252 10.79 32.94 4.36
N LEU A 253 9.49 32.71 4.18
CA LEU A 253 8.42 33.56 4.72
C LEU A 253 8.51 33.65 6.25
N TYR A 254 8.74 32.51 6.91
CA TYR A 254 8.95 32.48 8.36
C TYR A 254 10.14 33.36 8.78
N ARG A 255 11.28 33.25 8.09
CA ARG A 255 12.45 34.10 8.36
C ARG A 255 12.15 35.58 8.16
N ILE A 256 11.40 35.95 7.11
CA ILE A 256 11.02 37.34 6.86
C ILE A 256 10.13 37.88 7.99
N LYS A 257 9.14 37.11 8.43
CA LYS A 257 8.20 37.53 9.49
C LYS A 257 8.83 37.60 10.87
N VAL A 258 9.82 36.74 11.14
CA VAL A 258 10.54 36.68 12.43
C VAL A 258 11.77 37.60 12.43
N ALA A 259 12.26 38.03 11.28
CA ALA A 259 13.38 38.96 11.21
C ALA A 259 12.97 40.33 11.79
N PRO A 260 13.81 40.94 12.65
CA PRO A 260 13.61 42.31 13.07
C PRO A 260 13.72 43.23 11.85
N SER A 261 12.67 44.01 11.58
CA SER A 261 12.71 45.08 10.57
C SER A 261 13.41 46.31 11.16
N TYR A 262 14.24 46.96 10.34
CA TYR A 262 14.95 48.19 10.72
C TYR A 262 14.35 49.35 9.93
N ASP A 263 13.74 50.30 10.62
CA ASP A 263 13.28 51.54 10.00
C ASP A 263 14.42 52.56 10.01
N ALA A 264 15.00 52.78 8.82
CA ALA A 264 16.12 53.70 8.62
C ALA A 264 15.76 55.16 8.98
N ASN A 265 14.47 55.52 9.01
CA ASN A 265 14.02 56.87 9.32
C ASN A 265 13.88 57.14 10.83
N GLN A 266 13.72 56.10 11.66
CA GLN A 266 13.47 56.25 13.10
C GLN A 266 14.59 55.69 13.99
N GLY A 267 15.56 54.96 13.44
CA GLY A 267 16.67 54.39 14.22
C GLY A 267 16.23 53.37 15.28
N GLN A 268 15.02 52.82 15.15
CA GLN A 268 14.46 51.81 16.05
C GLN A 268 14.26 50.47 15.32
N VAL A 269 14.50 49.39 16.07
CA VAL A 269 14.15 48.03 15.66
C VAL A 269 12.64 47.87 15.83
N THR A 270 11.90 47.76 14.74
CA THR A 270 10.46 47.47 14.79
C THR A 270 10.24 46.00 15.13
N GLN A 271 9.23 45.73 15.97
CA GLN A 271 8.86 44.37 16.38
C GLN A 271 8.53 43.49 15.15
N PRO A 272 8.71 42.15 15.25
CA PRO A 272 8.43 41.24 14.14
C PRO A 272 7.00 41.41 13.62
N LEU A 273 6.81 41.32 12.31
CA LEU A 273 5.50 41.36 11.64
C LEU A 273 4.74 40.04 11.94
N TYR A 274 4.27 39.90 13.17
CA TYR A 274 3.36 38.82 13.54
C TYR A 274 2.01 39.04 12.83
N PRO A 275 1.42 38.00 12.20
CA PRO A 275 0.04 38.07 11.71
C PRO A 275 -0.90 38.47 12.85
N GLU A 276 -1.89 39.32 12.58
CA GLU A 276 -2.92 39.66 13.57
C GLU A 276 -3.53 38.35 14.13
N HIS A 277 -3.47 38.17 15.46
CA HIS A 277 -3.91 37.00 16.24
C HIS A 277 -2.94 35.79 16.38
N ALA A 278 -1.72 35.82 15.87
CA ALA A 278 -0.77 34.72 16.09
C ALA A 278 -0.19 34.74 17.53
N THR A 279 -0.49 33.71 18.33
CA THR A 279 0.00 33.61 19.73
C THR A 279 1.12 32.59 19.90
N THR A 280 1.22 31.63 18.97
CA THR A 280 2.22 30.56 18.99
C THR A 280 3.08 30.54 17.73
N VAL A 281 4.26 29.93 17.81
CA VAL A 281 5.12 29.64 16.65
C VAL A 281 4.38 28.83 15.58
N SER A 282 3.44 27.97 15.99
CA SER A 282 2.61 27.18 15.08
C SER A 282 1.67 28.05 14.25
N ASP A 283 1.08 29.09 14.84
CA ASP A 283 0.19 30.03 14.16
C ASP A 283 0.94 30.82 13.07
N VAL A 284 2.17 31.25 13.37
CA VAL A 284 3.04 31.94 12.40
C VAL A 284 3.38 31.02 11.23
N VAL A 285 3.72 29.76 11.51
CA VAL A 285 3.99 28.76 10.47
C VAL A 285 2.74 28.50 9.62
N GLN A 286 1.56 28.36 10.24
CA GLN A 286 0.31 28.13 9.52
C GLN A 286 -0.06 29.33 8.62
N ALA A 287 0.15 30.56 9.09
CA ALA A 287 -0.02 31.76 8.28
C ALA A 287 0.96 31.79 7.08
N CYS A 288 2.23 31.44 7.30
CA CYS A 288 3.21 31.29 6.20
C CYS A 288 2.78 30.23 5.19
N ILE A 289 2.16 29.14 5.63
CA ILE A 289 1.68 28.10 4.72
C ILE A 289 0.52 28.61 3.87
N LEU A 290 -0.44 29.34 4.44
CA LEU A 290 -1.56 29.92 3.70
C LEU A 290 -1.07 30.95 2.67
N GLU A 291 -0.07 31.75 3.02
CA GLU A 291 0.52 32.76 2.15
C GLU A 291 1.41 32.20 1.04
N CYS A 292 2.06 31.05 1.27
CA CYS A 292 2.97 30.42 0.33
C CYS A 292 2.32 30.13 -1.04
N GLY A 293 1.01 29.85 -1.06
CA GLY A 293 0.24 29.61 -2.29
C GLY A 293 0.70 28.39 -3.11
N LEU A 294 1.68 27.63 -2.62
CA LEU A 294 2.17 26.39 -3.21
C LEU A 294 1.46 25.18 -2.57
N PRO A 295 1.16 24.12 -3.34
CA PRO A 295 0.58 22.91 -2.80
C PRO A 295 1.49 22.30 -1.72
N ARG A 296 0.88 21.93 -0.59
CA ARG A 296 1.56 21.38 0.60
C ARG A 296 2.16 19.99 0.34
N ASP A 297 1.59 19.25 -0.59
CA ASP A 297 1.79 17.82 -0.74
C ASP A 297 2.98 17.50 -1.66
N GLY A 298 4.04 16.96 -1.05
CA GLY A 298 5.15 16.34 -1.77
C GLY A 298 4.87 14.95 -2.30
N HIS A 299 3.68 14.43 -2.01
CA HIS A 299 3.34 13.02 -2.07
C HIS A 299 2.37 12.66 -3.20
N SER A 300 1.94 13.64 -4.00
CA SER A 300 1.11 13.44 -5.19
C SER A 300 1.85 12.86 -6.40
N GLY A 301 3.12 12.45 -6.28
CA GLY A 301 3.86 11.77 -7.37
C GLY A 301 3.48 10.30 -7.53
N SER A 302 3.47 9.77 -8.77
CA SER A 302 3.13 8.35 -9.09
C SER A 302 3.99 7.40 -8.30
N SER A 303 5.28 7.70 -8.29
CA SER A 303 6.29 6.93 -7.59
C SER A 303 6.07 6.78 -6.08
N PHE A 304 5.47 7.78 -5.42
CA PHE A 304 5.20 7.68 -3.98
C PHE A 304 4.10 6.66 -3.71
N VAL A 305 2.99 6.77 -4.42
CA VAL A 305 1.84 5.85 -4.31
C VAL A 305 2.26 4.44 -4.71
N ASP A 306 2.99 4.29 -5.82
CA ASP A 306 3.52 3.01 -6.28
C ASP A 306 4.44 2.37 -5.21
N SER A 307 5.29 3.16 -4.54
CA SER A 307 6.15 2.65 -3.46
C SER A 307 5.36 2.14 -2.26
N ILE A 308 4.23 2.76 -1.91
CA ILE A 308 3.35 2.30 -0.82
C ILE A 308 2.64 1.02 -1.24
N GLN A 309 2.15 0.97 -2.48
CA GLN A 309 1.50 -0.23 -3.02
C GLN A 309 2.45 -1.43 -3.00
N GLU A 310 3.68 -1.27 -3.46
CA GLU A 310 4.65 -2.38 -3.43
C GLU A 310 5.05 -2.77 -2.01
N ARG A 311 5.12 -1.83 -1.07
CA ARG A 311 5.31 -2.18 0.35
C ARG A 311 4.16 -3.02 0.88
N ALA A 312 2.92 -2.67 0.55
CA ALA A 312 1.76 -3.47 0.93
C ALA A 312 1.77 -4.86 0.27
N ASN A 313 2.20 -4.98 -0.99
CA ASN A 313 2.40 -6.28 -1.67
C ASN A 313 3.42 -7.16 -0.93
N VAL A 314 4.55 -6.58 -0.52
CA VAL A 314 5.57 -7.31 0.23
C VAL A 314 5.02 -7.77 1.60
N LEU A 315 4.21 -6.94 2.28
CA LEU A 315 3.58 -7.32 3.54
C LEU A 315 2.56 -8.45 3.36
N ILE A 316 1.72 -8.38 2.33
CA ILE A 316 0.76 -9.45 1.98
C ILE A 316 1.49 -10.76 1.68
N PHE A 317 2.65 -10.68 1.01
CA PHE A 317 3.51 -11.84 0.78
C PHE A 317 4.04 -12.43 2.10
N LEU A 318 4.57 -11.60 2.99
CA LEU A 318 5.03 -12.06 4.32
C LEU A 318 3.90 -12.69 5.14
N ILE A 319 2.71 -12.07 5.15
CA ILE A 319 1.51 -12.62 5.82
C ILE A 319 1.18 -13.99 5.26
N THR A 320 1.26 -14.17 3.94
CA THR A 320 0.99 -15.47 3.30
C THR A 320 2.02 -16.52 3.74
N LYS A 321 3.31 -16.16 3.84
CA LYS A 321 4.36 -17.09 4.32
C LYS A 321 4.23 -17.42 5.81
N VAL A 322 3.85 -16.47 6.65
CA VAL A 322 3.52 -16.74 8.06
C VAL A 322 2.30 -17.66 8.17
N GLY A 323 1.29 -17.48 7.30
CA GLY A 323 0.15 -18.38 7.20
C GLY A 323 0.54 -19.83 6.86
N SER A 324 1.50 -20.02 5.94
CA SER A 324 2.08 -21.35 5.65
C SER A 324 2.74 -21.98 6.88
N VAL A 325 3.48 -21.17 7.66
CA VAL A 325 4.12 -21.62 8.91
C VAL A 325 3.08 -22.09 9.92
N ILE A 326 2.05 -21.28 10.20
CA ILE A 326 0.98 -21.63 11.14
C ILE A 326 0.26 -22.91 10.69
N SER A 327 -0.16 -22.96 9.41
CA SER A 327 -0.85 -24.12 8.85
C SER A 327 -0.02 -25.41 8.92
N ARG A 328 1.32 -25.30 8.80
CA ARG A 328 2.21 -26.47 8.87
C ARG A 328 2.42 -26.95 10.30
N LEU A 329 2.50 -26.02 11.26
CA LEU A 329 2.63 -26.34 12.68
C LEU A 329 1.34 -27.01 13.21
N ASP A 330 0.17 -26.49 12.81
CA ASP A 330 -1.13 -27.01 13.25
C ASP A 330 -1.39 -28.46 12.78
N LYS A 331 -0.97 -28.81 11.55
CA LYS A 331 -1.16 -30.17 10.99
C LYS A 331 -0.38 -31.27 11.71
N ASN A 332 0.70 -30.94 12.43
CA ASN A 332 1.62 -31.92 13.02
C ASN A 332 1.46 -32.08 14.54
N ASN A 333 0.27 -31.79 15.05
CA ASN A 333 -0.18 -32.20 16.38
C ASN A 333 0.60 -31.58 17.57
N ALA A 334 0.92 -30.29 17.49
CA ALA A 334 1.10 -29.49 18.69
C ALA A 334 -0.27 -28.86 19.05
N LYS A 335 -0.58 -28.77 20.34
CA LYS A 335 -1.63 -27.85 20.85
C LYS A 335 -1.18 -26.39 20.64
N SER A 336 -0.83 -26.03 19.41
CA SER A 336 -0.34 -24.72 18.98
C SER A 336 -1.37 -23.99 18.11
N GLY A 337 -2.67 -24.34 18.21
CA GLY A 337 -3.73 -23.43 17.80
C GLY A 337 -3.70 -22.19 18.68
N THR A 338 -3.71 -20.99 18.09
CA THR A 338 -3.72 -19.60 18.66
C THR A 338 -2.83 -19.23 19.83
N ASN A 339 -2.15 -20.21 20.40
CA ASN A 339 -1.23 -20.09 21.50
C ASN A 339 0.18 -20.22 20.92
N SER A 340 0.49 -19.59 19.79
CA SER A 340 1.86 -19.57 19.28
C SER A 340 2.27 -18.12 19.03
N GLY A 341 3.54 -17.82 19.27
CA GLY A 341 4.08 -16.49 18.96
C GLY A 341 3.85 -16.06 17.51
N TRP A 342 3.77 -17.03 16.60
CA TRP A 342 3.46 -16.82 15.18
C TRP A 342 2.06 -16.24 14.94
N TYR A 343 1.07 -16.60 15.77
CA TYR A 343 -0.27 -16.04 15.69
C TYR A 343 -0.25 -14.52 15.98
N TRP A 344 0.40 -14.12 17.07
CA TRP A 344 0.51 -12.71 17.46
C TRP A 344 1.35 -11.90 16.46
N PHE A 345 2.39 -12.50 15.90
CA PHE A 345 3.17 -11.90 14.83
C PHE A 345 2.32 -11.71 13.55
N MET A 346 1.45 -12.66 13.20
CA MET A 346 0.54 -12.55 12.06
C MET A 346 -0.50 -11.44 12.27
N GLU A 347 -1.06 -11.30 13.48
CA GLU A 347 -2.00 -10.24 13.84
C GLU A 347 -1.38 -8.84 13.62
N ASP A 348 -0.18 -8.61 14.15
CA ASP A 348 0.52 -7.32 13.99
C ASP A 348 0.91 -7.03 12.53
N LEU A 349 1.31 -8.07 11.77
CA LEU A 349 1.59 -7.92 10.34
C LEU A 349 0.35 -7.55 9.54
N LEU A 350 -0.80 -8.17 9.83
CA LEU A 350 -2.09 -7.85 9.20
C LEU A 350 -2.50 -6.41 9.48
N LEU A 351 -2.39 -5.97 10.74
CA LEU A 351 -2.72 -4.61 11.12
C LEU A 351 -1.79 -3.59 10.45
N CYS A 352 -0.48 -3.88 10.39
CA CYS A 352 0.49 -3.06 9.65
C CYS A 352 0.14 -2.95 8.16
N ALA A 353 -0.15 -4.08 7.49
CA ALA A 353 -0.54 -4.09 6.09
C ALA A 353 -1.81 -3.28 5.83
N ARG A 354 -2.81 -3.38 6.72
CA ARG A 354 -4.07 -2.61 6.61
C ARG A 354 -3.83 -1.11 6.69
N VAL A 355 -3.06 -0.64 7.67
CA VAL A 355 -2.71 0.80 7.79
C VAL A 355 -2.00 1.31 6.53
N HIS A 356 -1.12 0.48 5.94
CA HIS A 356 -0.46 0.83 4.68
C HIS A 356 -1.43 0.93 3.51
N VAL A 357 -2.38 0.00 3.39
CA VAL A 357 -3.40 0.01 2.33
C VAL A 357 -4.40 1.16 2.53
N GLU A 358 -4.77 1.49 3.76
CA GLU A 358 -5.59 2.69 4.07
C GLU A 358 -4.88 3.97 3.65
N LYS A 359 -3.58 4.07 3.96
CA LYS A 359 -2.79 5.23 3.54
C LYS A 359 -2.63 5.30 2.02
N LEU A 360 -2.49 4.14 1.36
CA LEU A 360 -2.45 4.04 -0.09
C LEU A 360 -3.76 4.56 -0.70
N GLN A 361 -4.91 4.10 -0.19
CA GLN A 361 -6.23 4.46 -0.68
C GLN A 361 -6.52 5.96 -0.51
N THR A 362 -6.21 6.53 0.66
CA THR A 362 -6.36 7.98 0.93
C THR A 362 -5.46 8.81 0.01
N THR A 363 -4.16 8.48 -0.08
CA THR A 363 -3.22 9.21 -0.95
C THR A 363 -3.57 9.07 -2.44
N ALA A 364 -4.06 7.90 -2.87
CA ALA A 364 -4.48 7.67 -4.24
C ALA A 364 -5.73 8.49 -4.61
N ARG A 365 -6.72 8.58 -3.71
CA ARG A 365 -7.92 9.41 -3.89
C ARG A 365 -7.58 10.91 -3.95
N GLU A 366 -6.76 11.39 -3.01
CA GLU A 366 -6.27 12.78 -3.01
C GLU A 366 -5.49 13.10 -4.30
N GLY A 367 -4.67 12.17 -4.78
CA GLY A 367 -3.91 12.27 -6.01
C GLY A 367 -4.69 12.01 -7.30
N LYS A 368 -6.04 11.84 -7.23
CA LYS A 368 -6.92 11.51 -8.38
C LYS A 368 -6.44 10.29 -9.19
N ARG A 369 -5.98 9.24 -8.50
CA ARG A 369 -5.52 7.97 -9.08
C ARG A 369 -6.52 6.85 -8.86
N ASP A 370 -7.62 6.94 -9.58
CA ASP A 370 -8.76 6.04 -9.38
C ASP A 370 -8.40 4.55 -9.59
N ARG A 371 -7.51 4.26 -10.55
CA ARG A 371 -7.01 2.88 -10.76
C ARG A 371 -6.31 2.32 -9.52
N THR A 372 -5.37 3.07 -8.96
CA THR A 372 -4.63 2.63 -7.77
C THR A 372 -5.52 2.56 -6.55
N ALA A 373 -6.48 3.47 -6.41
CA ALA A 373 -7.48 3.42 -5.34
C ALA A 373 -8.37 2.16 -5.44
N ALA A 374 -8.74 1.74 -6.64
CA ALA A 374 -9.51 0.52 -6.88
C ALA A 374 -8.68 -0.74 -6.52
N TYR A 375 -7.42 -0.83 -6.97
CA TYR A 375 -6.52 -1.93 -6.55
C TYR A 375 -6.30 -1.95 -5.03
N ALA A 376 -6.15 -0.79 -4.38
CA ALA A 376 -6.04 -0.71 -2.92
C ALA A 376 -7.29 -1.27 -2.20
N SER A 377 -8.48 -1.08 -2.78
CA SER A 377 -9.75 -1.60 -2.24
C SER A 377 -9.75 -3.14 -2.29
N VAL A 378 -9.29 -3.74 -3.40
CA VAL A 378 -9.10 -5.20 -3.50
C VAL A 378 -8.04 -5.73 -2.52
N MET A 379 -6.92 -5.03 -2.36
CA MET A 379 -5.90 -5.40 -1.36
C MET A 379 -6.47 -5.37 0.07
N ARG A 380 -7.32 -4.39 0.37
CA ARG A 380 -8.00 -4.26 1.66
C ARG A 380 -8.97 -5.42 1.88
N MET A 381 -9.75 -5.80 0.87
CA MET A 381 -10.64 -6.97 0.92
C MET A 381 -9.87 -8.27 1.23
N ASP A 382 -8.74 -8.54 0.57
CA ASP A 382 -7.93 -9.73 0.85
C ASP A 382 -7.35 -9.72 2.28
N LEU A 383 -6.93 -8.55 2.78
CA LEU A 383 -6.48 -8.39 4.17
C LEU A 383 -7.61 -8.59 5.19
N ILE A 384 -8.83 -8.15 4.89
CA ILE A 384 -10.01 -8.39 5.73
C ILE A 384 -10.29 -9.89 5.81
N ILE A 385 -10.30 -10.59 4.67
CA ILE A 385 -10.50 -12.05 4.64
C ILE A 385 -9.45 -12.75 5.50
N LYS A 386 -8.17 -12.40 5.36
CA LYS A 386 -7.09 -12.98 6.17
C LYS A 386 -7.26 -12.69 7.67
N THR A 387 -7.80 -11.52 8.02
CA THR A 387 -8.11 -11.15 9.41
C THR A 387 -9.24 -12.04 9.96
N VAL A 388 -10.31 -12.25 9.20
CA VAL A 388 -11.40 -13.15 9.59
C VAL A 388 -10.94 -14.60 9.69
N GLN A 389 -10.09 -15.07 8.76
CA GLN A 389 -9.47 -16.39 8.82
C GLN A 389 -8.63 -16.58 10.10
N LEU A 390 -7.88 -15.55 10.50
CA LEU A 390 -7.10 -15.57 11.74
C LEU A 390 -8.01 -15.59 12.98
N ILE A 391 -9.11 -14.84 12.97
CA ILE A 391 -10.13 -14.90 14.05
C ILE A 391 -10.76 -16.30 14.10
N ALA A 392 -11.00 -16.91 12.94
CA ALA A 392 -11.60 -18.23 12.82
C ALA A 392 -10.71 -19.35 13.37
N SER A 393 -9.38 -19.19 13.31
CA SER A 393 -8.43 -20.18 13.81
C SER A 393 -8.34 -20.24 15.34
N LYS A 394 -8.97 -19.30 16.08
CA LYS A 394 -9.15 -19.40 17.54
C LYS A 394 -9.87 -20.69 17.93
N PRO A 395 -9.37 -21.47 18.90
CA PRO A 395 -10.06 -22.67 19.37
C PRO A 395 -11.43 -22.25 19.90
N LEU A 396 -12.45 -23.04 19.53
CA LEU A 396 -13.82 -22.81 19.95
C LEU A 396 -13.94 -23.08 21.45
N PRO A 397 -14.60 -22.21 22.23
CA PRO A 397 -14.93 -22.53 23.61
C PRO A 397 -15.84 -23.77 23.65
N GLN A 398 -15.65 -24.62 24.65
CA GLN A 398 -16.40 -25.87 24.83
C GLN A 398 -17.90 -25.65 25.08
N ARG A 399 -18.34 -24.40 25.30
CA ARG A 399 -19.74 -24.02 25.52
C ARG A 399 -20.23 -23.00 24.47
N PRO A 400 -21.41 -23.21 23.87
CA PRO A 400 -21.99 -22.29 22.87
C PRO A 400 -22.30 -20.88 23.41
N ASP A 401 -22.52 -20.76 24.73
CA ASP A 401 -22.97 -19.52 25.38
C ASP A 401 -21.83 -18.61 25.89
N ASP A 402 -20.58 -18.90 25.52
CA ASP A 402 -19.42 -18.14 25.99
C ASP A 402 -19.38 -16.72 25.37
N GLU A 403 -19.08 -15.71 26.19
CA GLU A 403 -18.92 -14.32 25.74
C GLU A 403 -17.84 -14.18 24.65
N ASN A 404 -16.81 -15.04 24.68
CA ASN A 404 -15.78 -15.10 23.65
C ASN A 404 -16.34 -15.47 22.26
N MET A 405 -17.37 -16.32 22.21
CA MET A 405 -18.00 -16.74 20.96
C MET A 405 -18.90 -15.61 20.41
N LYS A 406 -19.61 -14.89 21.28
CA LYS A 406 -20.35 -13.67 20.91
C LYS A 406 -19.42 -12.58 20.39
N GLN A 407 -18.28 -12.34 21.05
CA GLN A 407 -17.27 -11.38 20.60
C GLN A 407 -16.67 -11.76 19.25
N ARG A 408 -16.39 -13.05 19.03
CA ARG A 408 -15.90 -13.57 17.75
C ARG A 408 -16.91 -13.36 16.62
N ARG A 409 -18.19 -13.66 16.85
CA ARG A 409 -19.26 -13.42 15.87
C ARG A 409 -19.40 -11.93 15.55
N LYS A 410 -19.44 -11.08 16.58
CA LYS A 410 -19.50 -9.63 16.43
C LYS A 410 -18.32 -9.09 15.61
N ALA A 411 -17.10 -9.53 15.92
CA ALA A 411 -15.91 -9.13 15.17
C ALA A 411 -15.97 -9.59 13.71
N ALA A 412 -16.44 -10.82 13.44
CA ALA A 412 -16.63 -11.30 12.08
C ALA A 412 -17.66 -10.45 11.32
N ASP A 413 -18.78 -10.09 11.96
CA ASP A 413 -19.82 -9.25 11.37
C ASP A 413 -19.32 -7.83 11.05
N GLU A 414 -18.56 -7.21 11.96
CA GLU A 414 -17.91 -5.91 11.73
C GLU A 414 -16.95 -5.95 10.53
N TRP A 415 -16.16 -7.02 10.40
CA TRP A 415 -15.28 -7.22 9.25
C TRP A 415 -16.07 -7.46 7.95
N THR A 416 -17.19 -8.19 8.01
CA THR A 416 -18.09 -8.36 6.88
C THR A 416 -18.68 -7.04 6.41
N GLU A 417 -19.09 -6.16 7.33
CA GLU A 417 -19.57 -4.82 6.96
C GLU A 417 -18.48 -4.01 6.23
N GLN A 418 -17.26 -4.00 6.78
CA GLN A 418 -16.13 -3.32 6.12
C GLN A 418 -15.81 -3.91 4.75
N PHE A 419 -15.90 -5.24 4.59
CA PHE A 419 -15.73 -5.91 3.31
C PHE A 419 -16.77 -5.45 2.29
N MET A 420 -18.05 -5.39 2.69
CA MET A 420 -19.14 -4.98 1.80
C MET A 420 -19.05 -3.51 1.39
N ILE A 421 -18.52 -2.64 2.26
CA ILE A 421 -18.23 -1.24 1.91
C ILE A 421 -17.21 -1.17 0.76
N GLU A 422 -16.11 -1.91 0.85
CA GLU A 422 -15.09 -1.94 -0.21
C GLU A 422 -15.61 -2.60 -1.49
N HIS A 423 -16.36 -3.69 -1.37
CA HIS A 423 -16.99 -4.38 -2.48
C HIS A 423 -17.92 -3.44 -3.27
N LYS A 424 -18.79 -2.71 -2.56
CA LYS A 424 -19.67 -1.70 -3.15
C LYS A 424 -18.87 -0.55 -3.78
N ALA A 425 -17.80 -0.10 -3.12
CA ALA A 425 -16.94 0.95 -3.66
C ALA A 425 -16.31 0.56 -5.01
N ILE A 426 -15.92 -0.71 -5.20
CA ILE A 426 -15.45 -1.22 -6.50
C ILE A 426 -16.58 -1.18 -7.53
N LYS A 427 -17.80 -1.62 -7.18
CA LYS A 427 -18.92 -1.61 -8.12
C LYS A 427 -19.29 -0.20 -8.61
N ASP A 428 -19.28 0.76 -7.70
CA ASP A 428 -19.78 2.12 -7.91
C ASP A 428 -18.71 3.09 -8.46
N HIS A 429 -17.46 2.99 -8.02
CA HIS A 429 -16.40 3.98 -8.29
C HIS A 429 -15.22 3.44 -9.11
N CYS A 430 -15.26 2.19 -9.56
CA CYS A 430 -14.16 1.62 -10.34
C CYS A 430 -14.11 2.20 -11.77
N PRO A 431 -12.93 2.63 -12.25
CA PRO A 431 -12.79 3.14 -13.60
C PRO A 431 -13.03 2.04 -14.65
N LEU A 432 -13.73 2.40 -15.73
CA LEU A 432 -14.24 1.47 -16.76
C LEU A 432 -13.19 0.48 -17.30
N GLY A 433 -11.94 0.92 -17.49
CA GLY A 433 -10.90 0.09 -18.10
C GLY A 433 -10.37 -1.08 -17.25
N ILE A 434 -10.70 -1.15 -15.96
CA ILE A 434 -10.33 -2.27 -15.06
C ILE A 434 -11.54 -2.85 -14.32
N LYS A 435 -12.75 -2.40 -14.68
CA LYS A 435 -13.97 -2.74 -13.93
C LYS A 435 -14.27 -4.23 -13.99
N GLU A 436 -14.16 -4.84 -15.16
CA GLU A 436 -14.41 -6.29 -15.34
C GLU A 436 -13.42 -7.13 -14.51
N GLU A 437 -12.11 -6.90 -14.68
CA GLU A 437 -11.06 -7.59 -13.93
C GLU A 437 -11.23 -7.46 -12.41
N LEU A 438 -11.54 -6.26 -11.92
CA LEU A 438 -11.70 -6.03 -10.49
C LEU A 438 -13.02 -6.58 -9.94
N THR A 439 -14.08 -6.62 -10.75
CA THR A 439 -15.36 -7.22 -10.34
C THR A 439 -15.19 -8.73 -10.22
N GLU A 440 -14.58 -9.40 -11.21
CA GLU A 440 -14.27 -10.83 -11.13
C GLU A 440 -13.42 -11.17 -9.89
N LYS A 441 -12.39 -10.36 -9.62
CA LYS A 441 -11.59 -10.51 -8.39
C LYS A 441 -12.41 -10.29 -7.12
N ALA A 442 -13.32 -9.32 -7.13
CA ALA A 442 -14.18 -9.04 -5.98
C ALA A 442 -15.15 -10.20 -5.70
N ASP A 443 -15.72 -10.80 -6.75
CA ASP A 443 -16.63 -11.96 -6.65
C ASP A 443 -15.89 -13.19 -6.06
N ILE A 444 -14.67 -13.48 -6.54
CA ILE A 444 -13.82 -14.56 -5.97
C ILE A 444 -13.50 -14.28 -4.50
N LEU A 445 -13.27 -13.02 -4.13
CA LEU A 445 -13.03 -12.63 -2.74
C LEU A 445 -14.30 -12.76 -1.89
N GLU A 446 -15.48 -12.49 -2.45
CA GLU A 446 -16.76 -12.65 -1.75
C GLU A 446 -17.02 -14.12 -1.38
N GLU A 447 -16.73 -15.06 -2.28
CA GLU A 447 -16.80 -16.49 -2.00
C GLU A 447 -15.84 -16.88 -0.86
N ARG A 448 -14.58 -16.42 -0.92
CA ARG A 448 -13.57 -16.65 0.13
C ARG A 448 -13.98 -16.03 1.47
N MET A 449 -14.58 -14.85 1.45
CA MET A 449 -15.07 -14.17 2.65
C MET A 449 -16.22 -14.95 3.29
N THR A 450 -17.16 -15.43 2.47
CA THR A 450 -18.29 -16.26 2.93
C THR A 450 -17.79 -17.52 3.64
N ALA A 451 -16.81 -18.22 3.05
CA ALA A 451 -16.18 -19.37 3.67
C ALA A 451 -15.47 -19.01 5.00
N ALA A 452 -14.74 -17.89 5.04
CA ALA A 452 -14.06 -17.43 6.25
C ALA A 452 -15.03 -17.07 7.38
N VAL A 453 -16.15 -16.41 7.06
CA VAL A 453 -17.18 -16.05 8.05
C VAL A 453 -17.89 -17.28 8.59
N ARG A 454 -18.22 -18.28 7.75
CA ARG A 454 -18.79 -19.57 8.20
C ARG A 454 -17.86 -20.26 9.20
N ALA A 455 -16.57 -20.34 8.88
CA ALA A 455 -15.56 -20.86 9.79
C ALA A 455 -15.46 -20.03 11.09
N ALA A 456 -15.56 -18.70 11.00
CA ALA A 456 -15.56 -17.82 12.17
C ALA A 456 -16.81 -17.99 13.05
N ARG A 457 -17.98 -18.28 12.48
CA ARG A 457 -19.23 -18.49 13.25
C ARG A 457 -19.34 -19.87 13.89
N GLY A 458 -18.47 -20.79 13.48
CA GLY A 458 -18.53 -22.20 13.88
C GLY A 458 -19.66 -22.95 13.18
N ASP A 459 -20.15 -22.42 12.05
CA ASP A 459 -21.22 -23.04 11.26
C ASP A 459 -20.62 -24.22 10.48
N THR A 460 -20.42 -25.36 11.15
CA THR A 460 -20.22 -26.64 10.47
C THR A 460 -21.59 -27.11 9.97
N GLU A 461 -21.96 -26.71 8.77
CA GLU A 461 -22.96 -27.47 8.03
C GLU A 461 -22.35 -28.85 7.75
N TYR A 462 -22.97 -29.90 8.29
CA TYR A 462 -22.76 -31.26 7.81
C TYR A 462 -23.12 -31.23 6.31
N LEU A 463 -22.10 -31.13 5.44
CA LEU A 463 -22.30 -31.52 4.04
C LEU A 463 -22.75 -32.99 4.11
N PRO A 464 -23.90 -33.36 3.52
CA PRO A 464 -24.33 -34.74 3.53
C PRO A 464 -23.23 -35.57 2.88
N VAL A 465 -22.54 -36.37 3.71
CA VAL A 465 -21.51 -37.31 3.24
C VAL A 465 -22.14 -38.13 2.14
N THR A 466 -21.47 -38.18 0.98
CA THR A 466 -21.98 -38.91 -0.18
C THR A 466 -22.16 -40.39 0.19
N GLU A 467 -23.09 -41.10 -0.46
CA GLU A 467 -23.25 -42.53 -0.19
C GLU A 467 -21.93 -43.30 -0.41
N GLU A 468 -21.11 -42.88 -1.37
CA GLU A 468 -19.80 -43.48 -1.67
C GLU A 468 -18.82 -43.37 -0.49
N GLU A 469 -18.70 -42.18 0.12
CA GLU A 469 -17.86 -41.95 1.29
C GLU A 469 -18.38 -42.70 2.53
N LYS A 470 -19.72 -42.77 2.72
CA LYS A 470 -20.34 -43.60 3.76
C LYS A 470 -19.98 -45.08 3.59
N LEU A 471 -19.98 -45.58 2.36
CA LEU A 471 -19.61 -46.97 2.06
C LEU A 471 -18.11 -47.24 2.29
N MET A 472 -17.23 -46.26 2.00
CA MET A 472 -15.80 -46.39 2.32
C MET A 472 -15.55 -46.47 3.82
N LEU A 473 -16.25 -45.65 4.61
CA LEU A 473 -16.19 -45.69 6.07
C LEU A 473 -16.66 -47.04 6.63
N ILE A 474 -17.79 -47.57 6.12
CA ILE A 474 -18.31 -48.88 6.53
C ILE A 474 -17.26 -49.97 6.26
N ARG A 475 -16.64 -50.00 5.07
CA ARG A 475 -15.61 -50.99 4.71
C ARG A 475 -14.37 -50.91 5.60
N ALA A 476 -13.90 -49.69 5.90
CA ALA A 476 -12.71 -49.50 6.74
C ALA A 476 -12.95 -49.97 8.18
N VAL A 477 -14.14 -49.68 8.73
CA VAL A 477 -14.52 -50.13 10.07
C VAL A 477 -14.70 -51.65 10.12
N GLU A 478 -15.29 -52.26 9.09
CA GLU A 478 -15.46 -53.71 9.01
C GLU A 478 -14.13 -54.47 8.94
N GLN A 479 -13.14 -53.94 8.20
CA GLN A 479 -11.78 -54.50 8.18
C GLN A 479 -11.12 -54.44 9.55
N THR A 480 -11.35 -53.36 10.30
CA THR A 480 -10.76 -53.14 11.62
C THR A 480 -11.42 -54.03 12.70
N LEU A 481 -12.73 -54.24 12.60
CA LEU A 481 -13.52 -54.99 13.58
C LEU A 481 -13.82 -56.43 13.14
N SER A 482 -13.13 -56.94 12.10
CA SER A 482 -13.33 -58.30 11.55
C SER A 482 -14.80 -58.63 11.25
N GLY A 483 -15.57 -57.64 10.79
CA GLY A 483 -17.01 -57.75 10.52
C GLY A 483 -17.94 -57.81 11.75
N THR A 484 -17.40 -57.69 12.96
CA THR A 484 -18.15 -57.73 14.23
C THR A 484 -18.30 -56.34 14.84
N GLY A 485 -19.32 -55.61 14.40
CA GLY A 485 -19.68 -54.32 14.99
C GLY A 485 -21.07 -53.87 14.55
N ARG A 486 -21.74 -53.03 15.34
CA ARG A 486 -23.03 -52.41 14.98
C ARG A 486 -22.94 -50.89 15.10
N TRP A 487 -23.61 -50.21 14.19
CA TRP A 487 -23.68 -48.76 14.14
C TRP A 487 -24.81 -48.22 15.03
N TYR A 488 -24.47 -47.24 15.85
CA TYR A 488 -25.36 -46.52 16.75
C TYR A 488 -25.24 -45.01 16.51
N ARG A 489 -26.15 -44.25 17.09
CA ARG A 489 -26.16 -42.79 17.09
C ARG A 489 -26.34 -42.25 18.50
N CYS A 490 -25.60 -41.19 18.81
CA CYS A 490 -25.73 -40.48 20.07
C CYS A 490 -27.04 -39.66 20.12
N PRO A 491 -27.41 -39.05 21.27
CA PRO A 491 -28.62 -38.24 21.39
C PRO A 491 -28.66 -37.05 20.42
N ASN A 492 -27.48 -36.57 20.01
CA ASN A 492 -27.30 -35.46 19.07
C ASN A 492 -27.10 -35.93 17.61
N GLY A 493 -27.24 -37.23 17.32
CA GLY A 493 -27.23 -37.76 15.95
C GLY A 493 -25.89 -38.24 15.40
N HIS A 494 -24.77 -38.09 16.13
CA HIS A 494 -23.45 -38.51 15.65
C HIS A 494 -23.31 -40.04 15.59
N PRO A 495 -22.84 -40.62 14.46
CA PRO A 495 -22.66 -42.05 14.30
C PRO A 495 -21.46 -42.57 15.09
N TYR A 496 -21.60 -43.73 15.74
CA TYR A 496 -20.50 -44.45 16.37
C TYR A 496 -20.71 -45.96 16.26
N VAL A 497 -19.65 -46.73 16.51
CA VAL A 497 -19.69 -48.21 16.37
C VAL A 497 -19.32 -48.86 17.69
N ILE A 498 -20.08 -49.89 18.04
CA ILE A 498 -19.73 -50.80 19.14
C ILE A 498 -19.18 -52.09 18.50
N GLY A 499 -17.93 -52.43 18.81
CA GLY A 499 -17.21 -53.60 18.26
C GLY A 499 -17.53 -54.93 18.94
N GLU A 500 -16.62 -55.91 18.79
CA GLU A 500 -16.55 -57.31 19.29
C GLU A 500 -17.86 -58.13 19.41
N CYS A 501 -18.87 -57.64 20.11
CA CYS A 501 -20.20 -58.27 20.24
C CYS A 501 -21.35 -57.46 19.62
N GLY A 502 -21.09 -56.24 19.14
CA GLY A 502 -22.09 -55.33 18.57
C GLY A 502 -23.12 -54.80 19.56
N MET A 503 -22.97 -55.10 20.85
CA MET A 503 -23.90 -54.76 21.92
C MET A 503 -23.19 -53.97 23.02
N ALA A 504 -23.93 -53.06 23.67
CA ALA A 504 -23.35 -52.12 24.62
C ALA A 504 -22.96 -52.81 25.95
N MET A 505 -21.66 -52.94 26.19
CA MET A 505 -21.10 -53.45 27.46
C MET A 505 -20.39 -52.37 28.26
N GLU A 506 -19.99 -51.28 27.61
CA GLU A 506 -19.33 -50.13 28.23
C GLU A 506 -19.95 -48.82 27.77
N SER A 507 -19.88 -47.81 28.62
CA SER A 507 -20.30 -46.45 28.32
C SER A 507 -19.09 -45.54 28.12
N SER A 508 -19.16 -44.65 27.14
CA SER A 508 -18.12 -43.66 26.82
C SER A 508 -18.75 -42.30 26.51
N GLU A 509 -17.93 -41.32 26.10
CA GLU A 509 -18.36 -39.99 25.67
C GLU A 509 -18.22 -39.86 24.15
N CYS A 510 -19.21 -39.23 23.51
CA CYS A 510 -19.16 -38.94 22.09
C CYS A 510 -18.01 -37.97 21.80
N PRO A 511 -17.07 -38.31 20.89
CA PRO A 511 -15.92 -37.45 20.59
C PRO A 511 -16.31 -36.13 19.91
N GLU A 512 -17.51 -36.04 19.33
CA GLU A 512 -18.00 -34.82 18.67
C GLU A 512 -18.78 -33.90 19.62
N CYS A 513 -19.63 -34.43 20.50
CA CYS A 513 -20.53 -33.60 21.32
C CYS A 513 -20.48 -33.85 22.83
N GLY A 514 -19.64 -34.78 23.30
CA GLY A 514 -19.50 -35.10 24.73
C GLY A 514 -20.71 -35.81 25.36
N ALA A 515 -21.78 -36.11 24.60
CA ALA A 515 -22.92 -36.85 25.12
C ALA A 515 -22.53 -38.29 25.48
N ARG A 516 -23.13 -38.86 26.53
CA ARG A 516 -22.90 -40.27 26.90
C ARG A 516 -23.40 -41.24 25.83
N VAL A 517 -22.52 -42.13 25.40
CA VAL A 517 -22.75 -43.17 24.38
C VAL A 517 -22.46 -44.56 24.94
N GLY A 518 -22.97 -45.62 24.30
CA GLY A 518 -22.83 -47.00 24.77
C GLY A 518 -23.89 -47.41 25.81
N GLY A 519 -23.48 -48.15 26.84
CA GLY A 519 -24.39 -48.78 27.80
C GLY A 519 -23.71 -49.87 28.63
N GLY A 520 -24.48 -50.79 29.21
CA GLY A 520 -23.96 -51.88 30.05
C GLY A 520 -24.92 -53.06 30.05
N ASP A 521 -24.41 -54.25 30.40
CA ASP A 521 -25.18 -55.50 30.41
C ASP A 521 -25.92 -55.80 29.08
N HIS A 522 -25.25 -55.54 27.96
CA HIS A 522 -25.81 -55.60 26.59
C HIS A 522 -26.99 -54.64 26.34
N ARG A 523 -27.23 -53.69 27.24
CA ARG A 523 -28.32 -52.73 27.16
C ARG A 523 -27.79 -51.35 26.80
N LEU A 524 -28.20 -50.86 25.63
CA LEU A 524 -27.92 -49.50 25.19
C LEU A 524 -28.60 -48.47 26.12
N LEU A 525 -27.93 -47.36 26.38
CA LEU A 525 -28.53 -46.21 27.05
C LEU A 525 -29.78 -45.75 26.30
N GLN A 526 -30.86 -45.41 27.01
CA GLN A 526 -32.14 -44.99 26.41
C GLN A 526 -32.02 -43.76 25.50
N THR A 527 -31.01 -42.93 25.74
CA THR A 527 -30.75 -41.71 24.98
C THR A 527 -30.01 -41.98 23.65
N ASN A 528 -29.54 -43.19 23.44
CA ASN A 528 -28.86 -43.63 22.22
C ASN A 528 -29.81 -44.47 21.36
N ALA A 529 -29.56 -44.53 20.06
CA ALA A 529 -30.36 -45.33 19.14
C ALA A 529 -29.48 -46.07 18.14
N VAL A 530 -30.01 -47.13 17.52
CA VAL A 530 -29.34 -47.81 16.40
C VAL A 530 -29.32 -46.88 15.19
N ASN A 531 -28.18 -46.82 14.49
CA ASN A 531 -28.08 -46.06 13.25
C ASN A 531 -28.57 -46.90 12.07
N THR A 532 -29.87 -46.84 11.82
CA THR A 532 -30.54 -47.62 10.77
C THR A 532 -30.03 -47.33 9.36
N GLU A 533 -29.56 -46.11 9.09
CA GLU A 533 -29.03 -45.72 7.78
C GLU A 533 -27.75 -46.50 7.45
N PHE A 534 -26.78 -46.50 8.36
CA PHE A 534 -25.51 -47.21 8.20
C PHE A 534 -25.71 -48.74 8.23
N GLU A 535 -26.63 -49.26 9.04
CA GLU A 535 -26.96 -50.69 9.07
C GLU A 535 -27.62 -51.16 7.76
N ASN A 536 -28.50 -50.35 7.17
CA ASN A 536 -29.13 -50.69 5.88
C ASN A 536 -28.11 -50.67 4.73
N LEU A 537 -27.23 -49.66 4.69
CA LEU A 537 -26.15 -49.58 3.70
C LEU A 537 -25.18 -50.77 3.81
N ARG A 538 -24.89 -51.20 5.03
CA ARG A 538 -24.08 -52.38 5.32
C ARG A 538 -24.74 -53.68 4.85
N GLN A 539 -26.01 -53.89 5.18
CA GLN A 539 -26.75 -55.10 4.79
C GLN A 539 -26.88 -55.21 3.26
N ASN A 540 -27.17 -54.11 2.58
CA ASN A 540 -27.28 -54.08 1.12
C ASN A 540 -25.96 -54.44 0.41
N ASN A 541 -24.80 -54.03 0.95
CA ASN A 541 -23.48 -54.42 0.46
C ASN A 541 -23.11 -55.89 0.73
N GLY A 542 -23.60 -56.48 1.84
CA GLY A 542 -23.35 -57.88 2.17
C GLY A 542 -24.04 -58.85 1.19
N THR A 543 -25.22 -58.49 0.69
CA THR A 543 -25.99 -59.32 -0.26
C THR A 543 -25.40 -59.36 -1.67
N THR A 544 -24.77 -58.28 -2.13
CA THR A 544 -24.09 -58.22 -3.44
C THR A 544 -22.72 -58.91 -3.44
N GLY A 545 -22.06 -59.03 -2.28
CA GLY A 545 -20.80 -59.78 -2.13
C GLY A 545 -20.92 -61.29 -2.41
N GLY A 546 -22.11 -61.88 -2.22
CA GLY A 546 -22.37 -63.30 -2.51
C GLY A 546 -22.47 -63.63 -4.01
N ILE A 547 -22.85 -62.67 -4.86
CA ILE A 547 -23.01 -62.90 -6.31
C ILE A 547 -21.69 -62.63 -7.05
N VAL A 548 -20.84 -61.73 -6.55
CA VAL A 548 -19.53 -61.43 -7.16
C VAL A 548 -18.47 -62.50 -6.82
N ALA A 549 -18.58 -63.17 -5.66
CA ALA A 549 -17.69 -64.27 -5.28
C ALA A 549 -17.77 -65.50 -6.22
N GLY A 550 -18.88 -65.66 -6.96
CA GLY A 550 -19.05 -66.69 -7.99
C GLY A 550 -18.40 -66.35 -9.34
N ILE A 551 -18.12 -65.08 -9.61
CA ILE A 551 -17.57 -64.61 -10.90
C ILE A 551 -16.05 -64.35 -10.80
N GLN A 552 -15.53 -64.00 -9.62
CA GLN A 552 -14.09 -63.77 -9.43
C GLN A 552 -13.22 -65.04 -9.35
N ARG A 553 -13.79 -66.23 -9.08
CA ARG A 553 -13.04 -67.51 -9.13
C ARG A 553 -12.71 -68.00 -10.55
N ARG A 554 -13.10 -67.28 -11.61
CA ARG A 554 -12.75 -67.63 -13.01
C ARG A 554 -11.69 -66.75 -13.67
N LEU A 555 -11.14 -65.73 -13.01
CA LEU A 555 -10.26 -64.76 -13.71
C LEU A 555 -8.89 -64.45 -13.11
N PHE A 556 -8.53 -64.89 -11.91
CA PHE A 556 -7.14 -64.74 -11.44
C PHE A 556 -6.65 -65.98 -10.70
N GLY A 557 -6.24 -66.97 -11.48
CA GLY A 557 -5.06 -67.73 -11.14
C GLY A 557 -3.83 -66.88 -11.46
N ILE A 558 -2.77 -67.09 -10.67
CA ILE A 558 -1.44 -66.46 -10.73
C ILE A 558 -1.30 -65.27 -9.75
N PHE A 559 -1.32 -65.71 -8.49
CA PHE A 559 -0.68 -65.30 -7.24
C PHE A 559 -0.57 -63.83 -6.84
#